data_AF-A0A4S3JMV7-F1
#
_entry.id   AF-A0A4S3JMV7-F1
#
_cell.length_a   1.000
_cell.length_b   1.000
_cell.length_c   1.000
_cell.angle_alpha   90.00
_cell.angle_beta   90.00
_cell.angle_gamma   90.00
#
_symmetry.space_group_name_H-M   'P 1'
#
loop_
_entity.id
_entity.type
_entity.pdbx_description
1 polymer ?
#
loop_
_entity_poly.entity_id
_entity_poly.type
_entity_poly.pdbx_seq_one_letter_code
_entity_poly.pdbx_strand_id
1 'polypeptide(L)'
;MDSQDASWKAVADAKRAAILTAIPEEWQLAHLPSPQEVPDVTGDFIQQYLTPQKIKITEADAVKITKNTSSGQWTAVEVTEAFCHRAALAHQMVG
;
A
#
# COMPACT_ATOMS: atom_id res chain seq x y z
N MET A 1 -3.08 34.05 -17.62
CA MET A 1 -2.77 32.61 -17.58
C MET A 1 -1.98 32.42 -16.30
N ASP A 2 -2.48 31.61 -15.36
CA ASP A 2 -1.81 31.10 -14.13
C ASP A 2 -2.82 30.95 -12.96
N SER A 3 -3.89 30.15 -13.12
CA SER A 3 -4.81 29.89 -12.00
C SER A 3 -5.36 28.46 -11.90
N GLN A 4 -4.92 27.52 -12.74
CA GLN A 4 -5.34 26.12 -12.66
C GLN A 4 -4.26 25.18 -12.08
N ASP A 5 -2.97 25.52 -12.17
CA ASP A 5 -1.88 24.64 -11.71
C ASP A 5 -1.71 24.58 -10.18
N ALA A 6 -2.13 25.60 -9.45
CA ALA A 6 -2.12 25.59 -7.99
C ALA A 6 -3.27 24.74 -7.42
N SER A 7 -4.38 24.61 -8.15
CA SER A 7 -5.59 23.95 -7.65
C SER A 7 -5.45 22.43 -7.61
N TRP A 8 -4.96 21.81 -8.69
CA TRP A 8 -4.84 20.35 -8.72
C TRP A 8 -3.78 19.82 -7.75
N LYS A 9 -2.67 20.54 -7.57
CA LYS A 9 -1.61 20.20 -6.61
C LYS A 9 -2.15 20.23 -5.18
N ALA A 10 -2.86 21.30 -4.81
CA ALA A 10 -3.48 21.42 -3.50
C ALA A 10 -4.49 20.29 -3.23
N VAL A 11 -5.27 19.90 -4.24
CA VAL A 11 -6.20 18.75 -4.14
C VAL A 11 -5.44 17.43 -3.97
N ALA A 12 -4.35 17.23 -4.72
CA ALA A 12 -3.51 16.05 -4.60
C ALA A 12 -2.86 15.96 -3.21
N ASP A 13 -2.31 17.05 -2.71
CA ASP A 13 -1.67 17.11 -1.38
C ASP A 13 -2.66 16.87 -0.25
N ALA A 14 -3.87 17.47 -0.35
CA ALA A 14 -4.94 17.19 0.59
C ALA A 14 -5.35 15.70 0.57
N LYS A 15 -5.38 15.07 -0.61
CA LYS A 15 -5.70 13.65 -0.72
C LYS A 15 -4.60 12.75 -0.14
N ARG A 16 -3.33 13.05 -0.40
CA ARG A 16 -2.18 12.34 0.20
C ARG A 16 -2.21 12.43 1.71
N ALA A 17 -2.38 13.64 2.25
CA ALA A 17 -2.50 13.85 3.69
C ALA A 17 -3.65 13.03 4.29
N ALA A 18 -4.83 13.05 3.66
CA ALA A 18 -5.97 12.26 4.10
C ALA A 18 -5.71 10.74 4.06
N ILE A 19 -4.99 10.25 3.06
CA ILE A 19 -4.57 8.83 2.99
C ILE A 19 -3.63 8.52 4.15
N LEU A 20 -2.57 9.31 4.35
CA LEU A 20 -1.59 9.08 5.41
C LEU A 20 -2.22 9.12 6.81
N THR A 21 -3.15 10.05 7.06
CA THR A 21 -3.89 10.12 8.33
C THR A 21 -4.83 8.93 8.55
N ALA A 22 -5.29 8.27 7.49
CA ALA A 22 -6.16 7.10 7.59
C ALA A 22 -5.39 5.78 7.84
N ILE A 23 -4.05 5.80 7.80
CA ILE A 23 -3.23 4.60 8.02
C ILE A 23 -3.19 4.29 9.52
N PRO A 24 -3.59 3.07 9.95
CA PRO A 24 -3.48 2.63 11.34
C PRO A 24 -2.05 2.72 11.86
N GLU A 25 -1.89 3.04 13.14
CA GLU A 25 -0.56 3.22 13.77
C GLU A 25 0.31 1.96 13.65
N GLU A 26 -0.29 0.77 13.72
CA GLU A 26 0.42 -0.50 13.58
C GLU A 26 1.04 -0.73 12.19
N TRP A 27 0.63 0.05 11.18
CA TRP A 27 1.15 -0.02 9.81
C TRP A 27 2.07 1.16 9.48
N GLN A 28 2.29 2.07 10.42
CA GLN A 28 3.16 3.22 10.22
C GLN A 28 4.64 2.82 10.28
N LEU A 29 5.41 3.29 9.32
CA LEU A 29 6.84 3.04 9.25
C LEU A 29 7.59 4.02 10.14
N ALA A 30 8.42 3.50 11.05
CA ALA A 30 9.25 4.31 11.92
C ALA A 30 10.33 5.10 11.14
N HIS A 31 10.77 4.55 10.00
CA HIS A 31 11.77 5.16 9.14
C HIS A 31 11.37 4.97 7.69
N LEU A 32 11.33 6.08 6.94
CA LEU A 32 11.10 6.08 5.50
C LEU A 32 12.46 6.23 4.80
N PRO A 33 12.81 5.32 3.88
CA PRO A 33 14.06 5.45 3.13
C PRO A 33 13.98 6.69 2.22
N SER A 34 15.11 7.35 2.04
CA SER A 34 15.23 8.32 0.96
C SER A 34 15.32 7.62 -0.40
N PRO A 35 14.89 8.25 -1.51
CA PRO A 35 15.04 7.68 -2.85
C PRO A 35 16.50 7.39 -3.24
N GLN A 36 17.48 8.01 -2.57
CA GLN A 36 18.90 7.72 -2.78
C GLN A 36 19.36 6.43 -2.07
N GLU A 37 18.77 6.09 -0.92
CA GLU A 37 19.07 4.87 -0.19
C GLU A 37 18.39 3.66 -0.80
N VAL A 38 17.11 3.81 -1.16
CA VAL A 38 16.29 2.74 -1.75
C VAL A 38 15.56 3.30 -2.98
N PRO A 39 16.18 3.20 -4.17
CA PRO A 39 15.59 3.69 -5.41
C PRO A 39 14.35 2.91 -5.85
N ASP A 40 14.30 1.61 -5.51
CA ASP A 40 13.18 0.72 -5.79
C ASP A 40 12.66 0.11 -4.49
N VAL A 41 11.48 0.55 -4.09
CA VAL A 41 10.79 0.09 -2.88
C VAL A 41 9.88 -1.12 -3.15
N THR A 42 9.85 -1.63 -4.39
CA THR A 42 9.06 -2.81 -4.75
C THR A 42 9.77 -4.12 -4.39
N GLY A 43 9.14 -5.26 -4.68
CA GLY A 43 9.71 -6.58 -4.41
C GLY A 43 10.09 -6.80 -2.95
N ASP A 44 11.32 -7.26 -2.72
CA ASP A 44 11.84 -7.67 -1.41
C ASP A 44 11.76 -6.55 -0.36
N PHE A 45 11.89 -5.28 -0.78
CA PHE A 45 11.89 -4.16 0.15
C PHE A 45 10.53 -4.00 0.85
N ILE A 46 9.41 -4.00 0.12
CA ILE A 46 8.10 -3.89 0.75
C ILE A 46 7.70 -5.19 1.46
N GLN A 47 8.17 -6.35 0.97
CA GLN A 47 7.89 -7.65 1.56
C GLN A 47 8.40 -7.77 3.01
N GLN A 48 9.50 -7.08 3.36
CA GLN A 48 10.04 -7.12 4.73
C GLN A 48 9.06 -6.63 5.81
N TYR A 49 8.05 -5.84 5.42
CA TYR A 49 7.01 -5.31 6.31
C TYR A 49 5.71 -6.13 6.27
N LEU A 50 5.66 -7.20 5.48
CA LEU A 50 4.49 -8.04 5.29
C LEU A 50 4.73 -9.44 5.87
N THR A 51 3.66 -10.06 6.36
CA THR A 51 3.74 -11.48 6.76
C THR A 51 3.82 -12.37 5.52
N PRO A 52 4.37 -13.59 5.63
CA PRO A 52 4.43 -14.53 4.50
C PRO A 52 3.05 -14.78 3.85
N GLN A 53 1.99 -14.76 4.65
CA GLN A 53 0.63 -14.90 4.15
C GLN A 53 0.16 -13.68 3.36
N LYS A 54 0.43 -12.45 3.84
CA LYS A 54 0.11 -11.21 3.11
C LYS A 54 0.88 -11.12 1.79
N ILE A 55 2.14 -11.55 1.76
CA ILE A 55 2.94 -11.66 0.53
C ILE A 55 2.26 -12.64 -0.43
N LYS A 56 1.98 -13.86 0.04
CA LYS A 56 1.34 -14.92 -0.76
C LYS A 56 0.00 -14.49 -1.38
N ILE A 57 -0.78 -13.69 -0.67
CA ILE A 57 -2.05 -13.16 -1.16
C ILE A 57 -1.84 -12.06 -2.20
N THR A 58 -1.00 -11.05 -1.89
CA THR A 58 -0.83 -9.88 -2.75
C THR A 58 -0.05 -10.17 -4.04
N GLU A 59 0.66 -11.29 -4.10
CA GLU A 59 1.39 -11.76 -5.29
C GLU A 59 0.65 -12.88 -6.04
N ALA A 60 -0.52 -13.28 -5.56
CA ALA A 60 -1.37 -14.22 -6.28
C ALA A 60 -2.10 -13.51 -7.44
N ASP A 61 -2.27 -14.22 -8.55
CA ASP A 61 -3.15 -13.76 -9.62
C ASP A 61 -4.63 -13.78 -9.20
N ALA A 62 -5.46 -13.09 -9.97
CA ALA A 62 -6.89 -12.97 -9.70
C ALA A 62 -7.63 -14.32 -9.70
N VAL A 63 -7.18 -15.30 -10.50
CA VAL A 63 -7.80 -16.64 -10.57
C VAL A 63 -7.56 -17.39 -9.26
N LYS A 64 -6.34 -17.34 -8.74
CA LYS A 64 -5.93 -17.95 -7.48
C LYS A 64 -6.60 -17.29 -6.29
N ILE A 65 -6.69 -15.96 -6.25
CA ILE A 65 -7.44 -15.24 -5.22
C ILE A 65 -8.90 -15.68 -5.24
N THR A 66 -9.57 -15.64 -6.39
CA THR A 66 -10.97 -16.00 -6.52
C THR A 66 -11.23 -17.43 -6.04
N LYS A 67 -10.41 -18.39 -6.47
CA LYS A 67 -10.50 -19.81 -6.07
C LYS A 67 -10.35 -20.00 -4.55
N ASN A 68 -9.37 -19.33 -3.94
CA ASN A 68 -9.09 -19.49 -2.51
C ASN A 68 -10.14 -18.80 -1.64
N THR A 69 -10.65 -17.64 -2.06
CA THR A 69 -11.75 -16.97 -1.35
C THR A 69 -13.07 -17.72 -1.51
N SER A 70 -13.39 -18.24 -2.71
CA SER A 70 -14.63 -18.99 -2.93
C SER A 70 -14.67 -20.34 -2.22
N SER A 71 -13.50 -20.95 -1.98
CA SER A 71 -13.38 -22.21 -1.24
C SER A 71 -13.31 -22.01 0.28
N GLY A 72 -13.25 -20.77 0.77
CA GLY A 72 -13.07 -20.45 2.18
C GLY A 72 -11.65 -20.69 2.70
N GLN A 73 -10.69 -21.05 1.83
CA GLN A 73 -9.29 -21.18 2.21
C GLN A 73 -8.67 -19.84 2.62
N TRP A 74 -9.09 -18.75 1.98
CA TRP A 74 -8.78 -17.38 2.39
C TRP A 74 -10.07 -16.65 2.72
N THR A 75 -10.06 -15.84 3.77
CA THR A 75 -11.23 -15.02 4.09
C THR A 75 -11.20 -13.72 3.28
N ALA A 76 -12.38 -13.13 3.02
CA ALA A 76 -12.45 -11.83 2.35
C ALA A 76 -11.74 -10.73 3.15
N VAL A 77 -11.81 -10.80 4.49
CA VAL A 77 -11.12 -9.87 5.39
C VAL A 77 -9.61 -10.00 5.26
N GLU A 78 -9.08 -11.22 5.30
CA GLU A 78 -7.64 -11.48 5.17
C GLU A 78 -7.09 -10.97 3.82
N VAL A 79 -7.82 -11.21 2.73
CA VAL A 79 -7.43 -10.71 1.40
C VAL A 79 -7.42 -9.19 1.37
N THR A 80 -8.52 -8.57 1.83
CA THR A 80 -8.64 -7.10 1.86
C THR A 80 -7.55 -6.48 2.71
N GLU A 81 -7.28 -7.02 3.90
CA GLU A 81 -6.26 -6.52 4.81
C GLU A 81 -4.86 -6.64 4.20
N ALA A 82 -4.55 -7.74 3.50
CA ALA A 82 -3.26 -7.91 2.84
C ALA A 82 -3.01 -6.82 1.79
N PHE A 83 -4.01 -6.52 0.94
CA PHE A 83 -3.91 -5.46 -0.07
C PHE A 83 -3.87 -4.07 0.55
N CYS A 84 -4.74 -3.78 1.52
CA CYS A 84 -4.76 -2.48 2.20
C CYS A 84 -3.45 -2.21 2.93
N HIS A 85 -2.88 -3.20 3.63
CA HIS A 85 -1.61 -3.05 4.33
C HIS A 85 -0.46 -2.77 3.35
N ARG A 86 -0.37 -3.53 2.25
CA ARG A 86 0.66 -3.29 1.21
C ARG A 86 0.50 -1.91 0.56
N ALA A 87 -0.73 -1.47 0.30
CA ALA A 87 -1.00 -0.14 -0.24
C ALA A 87 -0.62 0.98 0.75
N ALA A 88 -0.93 0.81 2.04
CA ALA A 88 -0.55 1.76 3.09
C ALA A 88 0.98 1.93 3.18
N LEU A 89 1.74 0.83 3.11
CA LEU A 89 3.20 0.85 3.07
C LEU A 89 3.70 1.63 1.84
N ALA A 90 3.17 1.31 0.65
CA ALA A 90 3.57 1.99 -0.58
C ALA A 90 3.29 3.50 -0.53
N HIS A 91 2.10 3.91 -0.09
CA HIS A 91 1.72 5.33 0.02
C HIS A 91 2.63 6.11 0.97
N GLN A 92 3.10 5.50 2.06
CA GLN A 92 4.07 6.14 2.96
C GLN A 92 5.44 6.35 2.30
N MET A 93 5.85 5.48 1.36
CA MET A 93 7.17 5.53 0.73
C MET A 93 7.24 6.48 -0.48
N VAL A 94 6.13 6.71 -1.20
CA VAL A 94 6.17 7.46 -2.48
C VAL A 94 5.52 8.85 -2.45
N GLY A 95 4.78 9.21 -1.40
CA GLY A 95 4.20 10.55 -1.23
C GLY A 95 2.96 10.81 -2.08
#